data_AF-A0A7R6Z8P5-F1
#
_entry.id   AF-A0A7R6Z8P5-F1
#
_cell.length_a   1.000
_cell.length_b   1.000
_cell.length_c   1.000
_cell.angle_alpha   90.00
_cell.angle_beta   90.00
_cell.angle_gamma   90.00
#
_symmetry.space_group_name_H-M   'P 1'
#
loop_
_entity.id
_entity.type
_entity.pdbx_description
1 polymer ?
#
loop_
_entity_poly.entity_id
_entity_poly.type
_entity_poly.pdbx_seq_one_letter_code
_entity_poly.pdbx_strand_id
1 'polypeptide(L)'
;MMVSLSGGNPAIQPLGALIECGHRKGYRFALETQASVARDWFAELDILVLSPKPPSSEMTTDWAAFEACIEAAQNKPQIVLKFVVFDARDYAYARDAAAHFPQLPVYLQPGNHTPPRPGHEDAFVDMDGIMKRMEWLVETVIRDRWFDARVLPQLHVLLWGNKRGV
;
A
#
# COMPACT_ATOMS: atom_id res chain seq x y z
N MET A 1 13.18 -16.86 -2.36
CA MET A 1 12.60 -15.83 -3.28
C MET A 1 11.35 -15.24 -2.63
N MET A 2 10.99 -13.98 -2.91
CA MET A 2 9.78 -13.35 -2.38
C MET A 2 8.67 -13.33 -3.44
N VAL A 3 7.45 -13.67 -3.03
CA VAL A 3 6.23 -13.60 -3.83
C VAL A 3 5.36 -12.48 -3.25
N SER A 4 5.00 -11.50 -4.07
CA SER A 4 4.13 -10.40 -3.66
C SER A 4 2.70 -10.67 -4.12
N LEU A 5 1.78 -10.79 -3.17
CA LEU A 5 0.35 -10.98 -3.38
C LEU A 5 -0.32 -9.60 -3.45
N SER A 6 -0.81 -9.23 -4.64
CA SER A 6 -1.48 -7.96 -4.92
C SER A 6 -2.71 -8.19 -5.84
N GLY A 7 -3.32 -7.11 -6.34
CA GLY A 7 -4.55 -7.13 -7.13
C GLY A 7 -5.60 -6.20 -6.51
N GLY A 8 -6.89 -6.53 -6.66
CA GLY A 8 -7.98 -5.79 -6.01
C GLY A 8 -7.83 -5.75 -4.48
N ASN A 9 -8.42 -6.70 -3.77
CA ASN A 9 -8.08 -6.94 -2.37
C ASN A 9 -7.72 -8.43 -2.20
N PRO A 10 -6.44 -8.80 -2.13
CA PRO A 10 -6.03 -10.19 -1.99
C PRO A 10 -6.65 -10.89 -0.78
N ALA A 11 -6.97 -10.14 0.29
CA ALA A 11 -7.58 -10.69 1.50
C ALA A 11 -8.98 -11.28 1.29
N ILE A 12 -9.65 -11.02 0.16
CA ILE A 12 -10.94 -11.69 -0.14
C ILE A 12 -10.74 -13.15 -0.59
N GLN A 13 -9.52 -13.54 -0.96
CA GLN A 13 -9.19 -14.86 -1.48
C GLN A 13 -8.70 -15.82 -0.37
N PRO A 14 -8.94 -17.14 -0.49
CA PRO A 14 -8.50 -18.13 0.50
C PRO A 14 -7.02 -18.52 0.31
N LEU A 15 -6.10 -17.59 0.59
CA LEU A 15 -4.67 -17.74 0.23
C LEU A 15 -3.84 -18.57 1.22
N GLY A 16 -4.39 -18.98 2.37
CA GLY A 16 -3.65 -19.69 3.41
C GLY A 16 -2.91 -20.95 2.92
N ALA A 17 -3.60 -21.83 2.19
CA ALA A 17 -2.98 -23.06 1.66
C ALA A 17 -1.87 -22.78 0.63
N LEU A 18 -1.99 -21.69 -0.13
CA LEU A 18 -0.96 -21.26 -1.09
C LEU A 18 0.30 -20.79 -0.35
N ILE A 19 0.13 -19.95 0.66
CA ILE A 19 1.22 -19.41 1.48
C ILE A 19 1.97 -20.55 2.15
N GLU A 20 1.25 -21.44 2.83
CA GLU A 20 1.82 -22.61 3.52
C GLU A 20 2.60 -23.53 2.56
N CYS A 21 2.04 -23.81 1.38
CA CYS A 21 2.72 -24.59 0.34
C CYS A 21 3.99 -23.90 -0.18
N GLY A 22 3.95 -22.58 -0.36
CA GLY A 22 5.11 -21.81 -0.82
C GLY A 22 6.22 -21.77 0.23
N HIS A 23 5.88 -21.59 1.50
CA HIS A 23 6.85 -21.64 2.60
C HIS A 23 7.58 -22.98 2.67
N ARG A 24 6.87 -24.11 2.52
CA ARG A 24 7.50 -25.44 2.42
C ARG A 24 8.51 -25.57 1.27
N LYS A 25 8.41 -24.71 0.25
CA LYS A 25 9.32 -24.65 -0.90
C LYS A 25 10.38 -23.54 -0.78
N GLY A 26 10.49 -22.88 0.37
CA GLY A 26 11.47 -21.81 0.62
C GLY A 26 11.12 -20.46 0.00
N TYR A 27 9.85 -20.24 -0.37
CA TYR A 27 9.35 -18.91 -0.73
C TYR A 27 9.06 -18.08 0.52
N ARG A 28 9.01 -16.77 0.35
CA ARG A 28 8.51 -15.79 1.32
C ARG A 28 7.35 -15.03 0.71
N PHE A 29 6.43 -14.51 1.51
CA PHE A 29 5.23 -13.84 1.04
C PHE A 29 5.13 -12.41 1.58
N ALA A 30 4.98 -11.47 0.66
CA ALA A 30 4.51 -10.13 0.96
C ALA A 30 3.07 -9.97 0.48
N LEU A 31 2.25 -9.22 1.19
CA LEU A 31 0.89 -8.91 0.75
C LEU A 31 0.57 -7.44 0.96
N GLU A 32 -0.11 -6.85 -0.02
CA GLU A 32 -0.71 -5.53 0.09
C GLU A 32 -2.24 -5.64 0.13
N THR A 33 -2.86 -4.97 1.10
CA THR A 33 -4.32 -4.90 1.24
C THR A 33 -4.75 -3.53 1.73
N GLN A 34 -5.99 -3.14 1.43
CA GLN A 34 -6.60 -1.98 2.07
C GLN A 34 -7.05 -2.19 3.53
N ALA A 35 -6.75 -3.36 4.11
CA ALA A 35 -7.02 -3.67 5.52
C ALA A 35 -8.51 -3.63 5.90
N SER A 36 -9.38 -4.06 4.98
CA SER A 36 -10.83 -4.11 5.18
C SER A 36 -11.36 -5.52 5.49
N VAL A 37 -10.50 -6.54 5.45
CA VAL A 37 -10.86 -7.96 5.70
C VAL A 37 -9.70 -8.62 6.44
N ALA A 38 -9.91 -8.95 7.71
CA ALA A 38 -8.95 -9.68 8.52
C ALA A 38 -8.93 -11.17 8.13
N ARG A 39 -7.73 -11.77 8.15
CA ARG A 39 -7.52 -13.18 7.83
C ARG A 39 -6.47 -13.80 8.74
N ASP A 40 -6.78 -14.95 9.32
CA ASP A 40 -5.87 -15.66 10.22
C ASP A 40 -4.52 -16.00 9.58
N TRP A 41 -4.51 -16.21 8.26
CA TRP A 41 -3.27 -16.48 7.52
C TRP A 41 -2.37 -15.25 7.32
N PHE A 42 -2.76 -14.05 7.78
CA PHE A 42 -1.85 -12.90 7.85
C PHE A 42 -0.66 -13.18 8.77
N ALA A 43 -0.84 -13.99 9.81
CA ALA A 43 0.22 -14.43 10.70
C ALA A 43 1.34 -15.22 9.95
N GLU A 44 1.01 -15.80 8.81
CA GLU A 44 1.94 -16.59 7.99
C GLU A 44 2.57 -15.77 6.85
N LEU A 45 2.42 -14.44 6.85
CA LEU A 45 3.13 -13.56 5.92
C LEU A 45 4.53 -13.23 6.46
N ASP A 46 5.43 -12.86 5.55
CA ASP A 46 6.72 -12.25 5.91
C ASP A 46 6.59 -10.73 6.01
N ILE A 47 5.81 -10.13 5.11
CA ILE A 47 5.54 -8.68 5.06
C ILE A 47 4.05 -8.43 4.81
N LEU A 48 3.45 -7.56 5.63
CA LEU A 48 2.07 -7.11 5.47
C LEU A 48 2.04 -5.59 5.28
N VAL A 49 1.63 -5.16 4.09
CA VAL A 49 1.44 -3.74 3.74
C VAL A 49 -0.04 -3.41 3.90
N LEU A 50 -0.35 -2.60 4.91
CA LEU A 50 -1.70 -2.06 5.14
C LEU A 50 -1.79 -0.71 4.45
N SER A 51 -2.67 -0.60 3.46
CA SER A 51 -2.82 0.57 2.60
C SER A 51 -4.29 1.02 2.56
N PRO A 52 -4.83 1.56 3.67
CA PRO A 52 -6.22 1.95 3.72
C PRO A 52 -6.45 3.07 2.70
N LYS A 53 -7.64 3.07 2.10
CA LYS A 53 -7.92 3.95 0.97
C LYS A 53 -8.16 5.39 1.46
N PRO A 54 -7.49 6.37 0.84
CA PRO A 54 -7.63 7.76 1.26
C PRO A 54 -8.95 8.37 0.76
N PRO A 55 -9.35 9.56 1.22
CA PRO A 55 -10.60 10.19 0.84
C PRO A 55 -10.79 10.43 -0.67
N SER A 56 -9.71 10.61 -1.44
CA SER A 56 -9.77 10.70 -2.90
C SER A 56 -10.32 9.45 -3.59
N SER A 57 -10.37 8.31 -2.89
CA SER A 57 -10.99 7.09 -3.42
C SER A 57 -12.49 7.00 -3.16
N GLU A 58 -13.09 7.99 -2.49
CA GLU A 58 -14.50 8.01 -2.06
C GLU A 58 -14.88 6.87 -1.08
N MET A 59 -13.88 6.18 -0.51
CA MET A 59 -14.09 5.12 0.47
C MET A 59 -13.92 5.66 1.89
N THR A 60 -14.70 5.10 2.81
CA THR A 60 -14.52 5.33 4.25
C THR A 60 -13.73 4.18 4.84
N THR A 61 -12.72 4.48 5.64
CA THR A 61 -11.96 3.46 6.36
C THR A 61 -12.74 2.96 7.56
N ASP A 62 -12.94 1.64 7.64
CA ASP A 62 -13.42 0.98 8.85
C ASP A 62 -12.22 0.68 9.75
N TRP A 63 -12.03 1.50 10.78
CA TRP A 63 -10.91 1.37 11.71
C TRP A 63 -10.98 0.11 12.58
N ALA A 64 -12.17 -0.41 12.87
CA ALA A 64 -12.31 -1.67 13.60
C ALA A 64 -11.85 -2.86 12.74
N ALA A 65 -12.21 -2.86 11.46
CA ALA A 65 -11.70 -3.86 10.51
C ALA A 65 -10.17 -3.74 10.30
N PHE A 66 -9.66 -2.51 10.31
CA PHE A 66 -8.23 -2.23 10.22
C PHE A 66 -7.45 -2.82 11.40
N GLU A 67 -7.90 -2.56 12.62
CA GLU A 67 -7.31 -3.11 13.84
C GLU A 67 -7.37 -4.64 13.86
N ALA A 68 -8.50 -5.22 13.45
CA ALA A 68 -8.64 -6.67 13.32
C ALA A 68 -7.62 -7.28 12.34
N CYS A 69 -7.22 -6.55 11.27
CA CYS A 69 -6.17 -6.99 10.37
C CYS A 69 -4.78 -7.01 11.04
N ILE A 70 -4.49 -6.03 11.91
CA ILE A 70 -3.25 -6.01 12.69
C ILE A 70 -3.24 -7.16 13.69
N GLU A 71 -4.33 -7.38 14.41
CA GLU A 71 -4.46 -8.46 15.39
C GLU A 71 -4.28 -9.84 14.74
N ALA A 72 -4.92 -10.06 13.59
CA ALA A 72 -4.81 -11.31 12.84
C ALA A 72 -3.37 -11.63 12.38
N ALA A 73 -2.50 -10.63 12.26
CA ALA A 73 -1.10 -10.82 11.93
C ALA A 73 -0.25 -11.34 13.12
N GLN A 74 -0.78 -11.28 14.36
CA GLN A 74 -0.12 -11.81 15.57
C GLN A 74 1.32 -11.29 15.79
N ASN A 75 1.65 -10.09 15.31
CA ASN A 75 3.00 -9.51 15.33
C ASN A 75 4.09 -10.41 14.70
N LYS A 76 3.72 -11.37 13.84
CA LYS A 76 4.67 -12.26 13.14
C LYS A 76 5.27 -11.63 11.88
N PRO A 77 4.50 -11.07 10.93
CA PRO A 77 5.07 -10.39 9.77
C PRO A 77 5.63 -9.02 10.16
N GLN A 78 6.51 -8.49 9.31
CA GLN A 78 6.77 -7.06 9.31
C GLN A 78 5.54 -6.31 8.77
N ILE A 79 4.92 -5.49 9.61
CA ILE A 79 3.76 -4.67 9.22
C ILE A 79 4.23 -3.26 8.89
N VAL A 80 3.71 -2.68 7.79
CA VAL A 80 3.95 -1.29 7.40
C VAL A 80 2.67 -0.61 6.96
N LEU A 81 2.59 0.70 7.16
CA LEU A 81 1.54 1.55 6.62
C LEU A 81 1.99 2.14 5.29
N LYS A 82 1.15 2.07 4.27
CA LYS A 82 1.39 2.74 2.98
C LYS A 82 0.18 3.59 2.61
N PHE A 83 0.40 4.87 2.31
CA PHE A 83 -0.67 5.76 1.85
C PHE A 83 -0.37 6.24 0.44
N VAL A 84 -1.35 6.08 -0.45
CA VAL A 84 -1.35 6.75 -1.75
C VAL A 84 -1.93 8.14 -1.53
N VAL A 85 -1.26 9.18 -2.02
CA VAL A 85 -1.60 10.58 -1.76
C VAL A 85 -1.78 11.30 -3.09
N PHE A 86 -3.00 11.79 -3.37
CA PHE A 86 -3.29 12.61 -4.54
C PHE A 86 -3.27 14.11 -4.24
N ASP A 87 -3.66 14.49 -3.01
CA ASP A 87 -3.82 15.88 -2.60
C ASP A 87 -3.60 16.09 -1.09
N ALA A 88 -3.83 17.32 -0.63
CA ALA A 88 -3.67 17.71 0.76
C ALA A 88 -4.65 17.01 1.72
N ARG A 89 -5.85 16.61 1.25
CA ARG A 89 -6.84 15.90 2.06
C ARG A 89 -6.39 14.46 2.31
N ASP A 90 -5.82 13.82 1.28
CA ASP A 90 -5.22 12.50 1.43
C ASP A 90 -4.00 12.52 2.35
N TYR A 91 -3.18 13.57 2.26
CA TYR A 91 -2.03 13.74 3.14
C TYR A 91 -2.44 13.92 4.61
N ALA A 92 -3.45 14.75 4.87
CA ALA A 92 -4.01 14.93 6.22
C ALA A 92 -4.58 13.61 6.75
N TYR A 93 -5.31 12.87 5.92
CA TYR A 93 -5.78 11.54 6.26
C TYR A 93 -4.63 10.58 6.61
N ALA A 94 -3.55 10.56 5.83
CA ALA A 94 -2.38 9.71 6.10
C ALA A 94 -1.71 10.06 7.43
N ARG A 95 -1.61 11.35 7.76
CA ARG A 95 -1.10 11.85 9.04
C ARG A 95 -1.95 11.37 10.21
N ASP A 96 -3.27 11.55 10.12
CA ASP A 96 -4.20 11.17 11.17
C ASP A 96 -4.20 9.65 11.38
N ALA A 97 -4.30 8.88 10.28
CA ALA A 97 -4.22 7.43 10.27
C ALA A 97 -2.93 6.91 10.93
N ALA A 98 -1.78 7.47 10.57
CA ALA A 98 -0.50 7.07 11.13
C ALA A 98 -0.37 7.40 12.63
N ALA A 99 -1.02 8.46 13.11
CA ALA A 99 -1.00 8.82 14.52
C ALA A 99 -1.71 7.77 15.42
N HIS A 100 -2.66 7.01 14.87
CA HIS A 100 -3.28 5.88 15.57
C HIS A 100 -2.34 4.67 15.74
N PHE A 101 -1.29 4.57 14.92
CA PHE A 101 -0.37 3.43 14.92
C PHE A 101 1.11 3.89 14.90
N PRO A 102 1.57 4.63 15.93
CA PRO A 102 2.88 5.28 15.93
C PRO A 102 4.07 4.31 15.86
N GLN A 103 3.85 3.04 16.17
CA GLN A 103 4.86 1.97 16.09
C GLN A 103 5.08 1.44 14.67
N LEU A 104 4.15 1.69 13.73
CA LEU A 104 4.23 1.12 12.39
C LEU A 104 5.00 2.06 11.44
N PRO A 105 5.99 1.56 10.69
CA PRO A 105 6.68 2.38 9.69
C PRO A 105 5.71 2.90 8.62
N VAL A 106 5.84 4.19 8.29
CA VAL A 106 4.94 4.87 7.34
C VAL A 106 5.65 5.13 6.02
N TYR A 107 4.95 4.79 4.93
CA TYR A 107 5.33 5.07 3.57
C TYR A 107 4.26 5.91 2.88
N LEU A 108 4.68 6.97 2.19
CA LEU A 108 3.83 7.83 1.38
C LEU A 108 4.21 7.66 -0.08
N GLN A 109 3.21 7.62 -0.95
CA GLN A 109 3.40 7.43 -2.38
C GLN A 109 2.51 8.40 -3.16
N PRO A 110 3.03 9.16 -4.14
CA PRO A 110 2.19 10.00 -4.98
C PRO A 110 1.25 9.11 -5.81
N GLY A 111 -0.02 9.50 -5.89
CA GLY A 111 -1.01 8.83 -6.72
C GLY A 111 -0.75 9.01 -8.22
N ASN A 112 -0.86 7.91 -8.98
CA ASN A 112 -0.89 7.97 -10.45
C ASN A 112 -2.28 8.49 -10.89
N HIS A 113 -2.35 9.74 -11.35
CA HIS A 113 -3.59 10.39 -11.82
C HIS A 113 -3.98 10.01 -13.25
N THR A 114 -3.15 9.20 -13.92
CA THR A 114 -3.42 8.62 -15.24
C THR A 114 -3.33 7.09 -15.19
N PRO A 115 -4.13 6.41 -14.33
CA PRO A 115 -4.07 4.96 -14.21
C PRO A 115 -4.55 4.29 -15.51
N PRO A 116 -4.10 3.05 -15.81
CA PRO A 116 -4.54 2.36 -17.01
C PRO A 116 -6.04 2.09 -16.96
N ARG A 117 -6.73 2.37 -18.07
CA ARG A 117 -8.13 1.95 -18.22
C ARG A 117 -8.19 0.46 -18.59
N PRO A 118 -9.26 -0.27 -18.21
CA PRO A 118 -9.48 -1.62 -18.70
C PRO A 118 -9.39 -1.65 -20.24
N GLY A 119 -8.58 -2.57 -20.79
CA GLY A 119 -8.36 -2.69 -22.23
C GLY A 119 -7.33 -1.73 -22.84
N HIS A 120 -6.76 -0.81 -22.06
CA HIS A 120 -5.72 0.13 -22.50
C HIS A 120 -4.49 0.05 -21.57
N GLU A 121 -3.80 -1.09 -21.67
CA GLU A 121 -2.72 -1.45 -20.74
C GLU A 121 -1.39 -0.72 -21.04
N ASP A 122 -1.25 -0.14 -22.24
CA ASP A 122 -0.13 0.72 -22.65
C ASP A 122 -0.52 2.21 -22.66
N ALA A 123 -1.55 2.60 -21.89
CA ALA A 123 -2.01 3.97 -21.85
C ALA A 123 -0.91 4.93 -21.38
N PHE A 124 -0.86 6.11 -22.01
CA PHE A 124 0.04 7.20 -21.65
C PHE A 124 0.02 7.47 -20.13
N VAL A 125 1.22 7.60 -19.57
CA VAL A 125 1.43 8.02 -18.18
C VAL A 125 1.97 9.44 -18.21
N ASP A 126 1.30 10.34 -17.47
CA ASP A 126 1.80 11.69 -17.25
C ASP A 126 2.92 11.68 -16.19
N MET A 127 4.11 11.33 -16.65
CA MET A 127 5.31 11.23 -15.81
C MET A 127 5.67 12.56 -15.14
N ASP A 128 5.57 13.66 -15.88
CA ASP A 128 5.84 15.00 -15.34
C ASP A 128 4.84 15.35 -14.23
N GLY A 129 3.56 15.01 -14.42
CA GLY A 129 2.53 15.20 -13.40
C GLY A 129 2.74 14.33 -12.15
N ILE A 130 3.26 13.11 -12.28
CA ILE A 130 3.62 12.25 -11.14
C ILE A 130 4.83 12.82 -10.40
N MET A 131 5.86 13.27 -11.12
CA MET A 131 7.06 13.84 -10.51
C MET A 131 6.77 15.16 -9.78
N LYS A 132 5.92 16.03 -10.34
CA LYS A 132 5.46 17.24 -9.62
C LYS A 132 4.71 16.91 -8.32
N ARG A 133 3.91 15.85 -8.30
CA ARG A 133 3.23 15.37 -7.08
C ARG A 133 4.22 14.79 -6.08
N MET A 134 5.24 14.08 -6.56
CA MET A 134 6.32 13.60 -5.72
C MET A 134 7.06 14.76 -5.04
N GLU A 135 7.44 15.78 -5.80
CA GLU A 135 8.09 17.00 -5.28
C GLU A 135 7.21 17.68 -4.22
N TRP A 136 5.94 17.94 -4.55
CA TRP A 136 4.98 18.53 -3.61
C TRP A 136 4.85 17.71 -2.31
N LEU A 137 4.80 16.38 -2.40
CA LEU A 137 4.67 15.49 -1.25
C LEU A 137 5.93 15.53 -0.38
N VAL A 138 7.11 15.51 -0.99
CA VAL A 138 8.40 15.66 -0.28
C VAL A 138 8.48 17.00 0.44
N GLU A 139 8.18 18.10 -0.25
CA GLU A 139 8.19 19.45 0.34
C GLU A 139 7.19 19.58 1.50
N THR A 140 5.99 18.99 1.35
CA THR A 140 4.95 18.97 2.39
C THR A 140 5.42 18.22 3.63
N VAL A 141 5.99 17.01 3.47
CA VAL A 141 6.54 16.22 4.58
C VAL A 141 7.66 16.96 5.31
N ILE A 142 8.56 17.63 4.58
CA ILE A 142 9.65 18.42 5.15
C ILE A 142 9.11 19.61 5.94
N ARG A 143 8.19 20.38 5.35
CA ARG A 143 7.56 21.55 5.98
C ARG A 143 6.89 21.18 7.29
N ASP A 144 6.17 20.06 7.30
CA ASP A 144 5.41 19.59 8.46
C ASP A 144 6.28 18.75 9.43
N ARG A 145 7.57 18.61 9.14
CA ARG A 145 8.58 17.91 9.96
C ARG A 145 8.21 16.45 10.26
N TRP A 146 7.53 15.78 9.33
CA TRP A 146 7.17 14.37 9.49
C TRP A 146 8.30 13.44 9.05
N PHE A 147 9.44 13.51 9.75
CA PHE A 147 10.69 12.88 9.32
C PHE A 147 10.70 11.35 9.39
N ASP A 148 9.78 10.74 10.14
CA ASP A 148 9.63 9.28 10.20
C ASP A 148 8.93 8.69 8.97
N ALA A 149 8.22 9.51 8.18
CA ALA A 149 7.56 9.07 6.97
C ALA A 149 8.55 8.96 5.80
N ARG A 150 8.46 7.86 5.05
CA ARG A 150 9.27 7.62 3.85
C ARG A 150 8.46 7.92 2.59
N VAL A 151 8.87 8.91 1.81
CA VAL A 151 8.23 9.22 0.53
C VAL A 151 8.89 8.41 -0.57
N LEU A 152 8.14 7.55 -1.27
CA LEU A 152 8.64 6.67 -2.34
C LEU A 152 7.78 6.77 -3.61
N PRO A 153 8.38 6.82 -4.81
CA PRO A 153 7.61 6.77 -6.04
C PRO A 153 7.08 5.35 -6.31
N GLN A 154 6.18 5.23 -7.29
CA GLN A 154 5.87 3.94 -7.92
C GLN A 154 6.99 3.60 -8.91
N LEU A 155 8.06 2.97 -8.45
CA LEU A 155 9.25 2.71 -9.28
C LEU A 155 8.91 1.95 -10.58
N HIS A 156 7.97 1.00 -10.54
CA HIS A 156 7.55 0.28 -11.74
C HIS A 156 6.85 1.20 -12.76
N VAL A 157 6.07 2.18 -12.30
CA VAL A 157 5.45 3.20 -13.18
C VAL A 157 6.53 4.10 -13.78
N LEU A 158 7.57 4.43 -13.02
CA LEU A 158 8.68 5.22 -13.55
C LEU A 158 9.47 4.48 -14.65
N LEU A 159 9.58 3.15 -14.55
CA LEU A 159 10.35 2.33 -15.48
C LEU A 159 9.54 1.86 -16.69
N TRP A 160 8.27 1.52 -16.48
CA TRP A 160 7.44 0.84 -17.48
C TRP A 160 6.07 1.48 -17.71
N GLY A 161 5.81 2.64 -17.10
CA GLY A 161 4.51 3.30 -17.19
C GLY A 161 3.38 2.41 -16.65
N ASN A 162 2.29 2.33 -17.40
CA ASN A 162 1.10 1.57 -17.02
C ASN A 162 1.13 0.09 -17.42
N LYS A 163 2.26 -0.39 -17.98
CA LYS A 163 2.41 -1.74 -18.51
C LYS A 163 2.14 -2.81 -17.44
N ARG A 164 1.38 -3.85 -17.80
CA ARG A 164 1.09 -5.00 -16.94
C ARG A 164 2.11 -6.12 -17.09
N GLY A 165 2.28 -6.94 -16.05
CA GLY A 165 3.09 -8.16 -16.09
C GLY A 165 4.60 -7.95 -16.13
N VAL A 166 5.07 -6.83 -15.57
CA VAL A 166 6.50 -6.46 -15.45
C VAL A 166 7.06 -6.74 -14.06
#